data_AF-A0A2D6N892-F1
#
_entry.id   AF-A0A2D6N892-F1
#
_cell.length_a   1.000
_cell.length_b   1.000
_cell.length_c   1.000
_cell.angle_alpha   90.00
_cell.angle_beta   90.00
_cell.angle_gamma   90.00
#
_symmetry.space_group_name_H-M   'P 1'
#
loop_
_entity.id
_entity.type
_entity.pdbx_description
1 polymer ?
#
loop_
_entity_poly.entity_id
_entity_poly.type
_entity_poly.pdbx_seq_one_letter_code
_entity_poly.pdbx_strand_id
1 'polypeptide(L)' 'MAANFATQTLTRTSTISLTLVIQAVVFLAIVGLVIWTVLMTPYGNVHDPFHALRHALYIIPCH' A
#
# COMPACT_ATOMS: atom_id res chain seq x y z
N MET A 1 -48.42 -20.16 -31.49
CA MET A 1 -48.25 -19.76 -30.08
C MET A 1 -46.78 -19.42 -29.91
N ALA A 2 -46.41 -18.13 -29.91
CA ALA A 2 -45.01 -17.69 -29.84
C ALA A 2 -44.61 -17.47 -28.37
N ALA A 3 -43.47 -18.03 -27.97
CA ALA A 3 -42.93 -17.84 -26.63
C ALA A 3 -42.26 -16.46 -26.52
N ASN A 4 -42.75 -15.62 -25.59
CA ASN A 4 -42.10 -14.36 -25.23
C ASN A 4 -40.96 -14.64 -24.25
N PHE A 5 -39.72 -14.49 -24.70
CA PHE A 5 -38.55 -14.56 -23.85
C PHE A 5 -38.35 -13.20 -23.17
N ALA A 6 -38.70 -13.11 -21.88
CA ALA A 6 -38.36 -11.96 -21.06
C ALA A 6 -36.86 -12.02 -20.70
N THR A 7 -36.08 -11.06 -21.18
CA THR A 7 -34.67 -10.90 -20.83
C THR A 7 -34.55 -10.55 -19.35
N GLN A 8 -33.96 -11.44 -18.54
CA GLN A 8 -33.71 -11.20 -17.13
C GLN A 8 -32.29 -10.65 -16.94
N THR A 9 -32.17 -9.41 -16.45
CA THR A 9 -30.89 -8.79 -16.12
C THR A 9 -30.46 -9.24 -14.72
N LEU A 10 -29.43 -10.08 -14.65
CA LEU A 10 -28.90 -10.59 -13.37
C LEU A 10 -27.78 -9.67 -12.86
N THR A 11 -28.10 -8.83 -11.87
CA THR A 11 -27.09 -7.97 -11.21
C THR A 11 -26.37 -8.79 -10.14
N ARG A 12 -25.14 -9.25 -10.45
CA ARG A 12 -24.29 -9.97 -9.50
C ARG A 12 -23.36 -9.00 -8.79
N THR A 13 -23.59 -8.80 -7.49
CA THR A 13 -22.66 -8.08 -6.62
C THR A 13 -21.54 -9.02 -6.19
N SER A 14 -20.30 -8.70 -6.57
CA SER A 14 -19.10 -9.45 -6.19
C SER A 14 -18.39 -8.71 -5.06
N THR A 15 -18.20 -9.35 -3.91
CA THR A 15 -17.37 -8.82 -2.83
C THR A 15 -15.91 -9.16 -3.10
N ILE A 16 -15.05 -8.14 -3.21
CA ILE A 16 -13.60 -8.33 -3.30
C ILE A 16 -13.07 -8.43 -1.88
N SER A 17 -12.84 -9.65 -1.39
CA SER A 17 -12.12 -9.87 -0.14
C SER A 17 -10.64 -10.11 -0.45
N LEU A 18 -9.75 -9.26 0.03
CA LEU A 18 -8.31 -9.58 0.05
C LEU A 18 -8.08 -10.78 0.98
N THR A 19 -7.27 -11.73 0.54
CA THR A 19 -6.79 -12.79 1.43
C THR A 19 -5.90 -12.18 2.52
N LEU A 20 -5.79 -12.85 3.66
CA LEU A 20 -4.97 -12.39 4.78
C LEU A 20 -3.51 -12.11 4.35
N VAL A 21 -2.97 -12.94 3.45
CA VAL A 21 -1.63 -12.74 2.88
C VAL A 21 -1.54 -11.42 2.11
N ILE A 22 -2.51 -11.14 1.23
CA ILE A 22 -2.50 -9.90 0.45
C ILE A 22 -2.70 -8.68 1.38
N GLN A 23 -3.56 -8.79 2.39
CA GLN A 23 -3.72 -7.72 3.40
C GLN A 23 -2.40 -7.44 4.14
N ALA A 24 -1.69 -8.49 4.57
CA ALA A 24 -0.40 -8.35 5.24
C ALA A 24 0.66 -7.72 4.33
N VAL A 25 0.74 -8.13 3.07
CA VAL A 25 1.66 -7.55 2.08
C VAL A 25 1.35 -6.07 1.87
N VAL A 26 0.09 -5.71 1.66
CA VAL A 26 -0.33 -4.30 1.48
C VAL A 26 0.00 -3.48 2.73
N PHE A 27 -0.28 -4.02 3.92
CA PHE A 27 0.05 -3.36 5.18
C PHE A 27 1.55 -3.11 5.33
N LEU A 28 2.38 -4.13 5.11
CA LEU A 28 3.84 -4.00 5.19
C LEU A 28 4.38 -3.04 4.12
N ALA A 29 3.81 -3.04 2.91
CA ALA A 29 4.18 -2.10 1.87
C ALA A 29 3.88 -0.65 2.27
N ILE A 30 2.71 -0.39 2.84
CA ILE A 30 2.34 0.95 3.33
C ILE A 30 3.25 1.38 4.47
N VAL A 31 3.49 0.50 5.45
CA VAL A 31 4.42 0.78 6.57
C VAL A 31 5.82 1.08 6.04
N GLY A 32 6.32 0.27 5.10
CA GLY A 32 7.61 0.48 4.46
C GLY A 32 7.69 1.82 3.74
N LEU A 33 6.64 2.22 3.01
CA LEU A 33 6.57 3.52 2.35
C LEU A 33 6.63 4.68 3.37
N VAL A 34 5.89 4.61 4.47
CA VAL A 34 5.92 5.65 5.51
C VAL A 34 7.30 5.75 6.16
N ILE A 35 7.93 4.61 6.47
CA ILE A 35 9.29 4.60 7.02
C ILE A 35 10.28 5.22 6.01
N TRP A 36 10.17 4.83 4.74
CA TRP A 36 11.04 5.34 3.68
C TRP A 36 10.88 6.85 3.48
N THR A 37 9.65 7.38 3.46
CA THR A 37 9.40 8.82 3.27
C THR A 37 9.99 9.66 4.39
N VAL A 38 9.91 9.19 5.63
CA VAL A 38 10.48 9.88 6.79
C VAL A 38 12.01 9.83 6.77
N LEU A 39 12.60 8.67 6.46
CA LEU A 39 14.05 8.48 6.38
C LEU A 39 14.71 9.25 5.21
N MET A 40 13.94 9.50 4.15
CA MET A 40 14.41 10.15 2.91
C MET A 40 13.85 11.56 2.72
N THR A 41 13.22 12.15 3.74
CA THR A 41 12.60 13.47 3.62
C THR A 41 13.64 14.56 3.27
N PRO A 42 13.31 15.52 2.38
CA PRO A 42 14.16 16.68 2.10
C PRO A 42 13.92 17.85 3.05
N TYR A 43 12.93 17.75 3.95
CA TYR A 43 12.60 18.83 4.88
C TYR A 43 13.60 18.87 6.04
N GLY A 44 14.48 19.89 6.07
CA GLY A 44 15.65 19.98 6.97
C GLY A 44 15.40 19.59 8.43
N ASN A 45 14.34 20.14 9.05
CA ASN A 45 14.02 19.88 10.46
C ASN A 45 13.74 18.41 10.78
N VAL A 46 13.33 17.63 9.78
CA VAL A 46 13.09 16.18 9.91
C VAL A 46 14.23 15.39 9.26
N HIS A 47 14.84 15.91 8.19
CA HIS A 47 15.95 15.27 7.51
C HIS A 47 17.11 14.98 8.46
N ASP A 48 17.60 15.98 9.19
CA ASP A 48 18.81 15.88 10.00
C ASP A 48 18.76 14.76 11.07
N PRO A 49 17.72 14.65 11.91
CA PRO A 49 17.66 13.57 12.90
C PRO A 49 17.55 12.18 12.25
N PHE A 50 16.78 12.05 11.17
CA PHE A 50 16.64 10.76 10.49
C PHE A 50 17.85 10.39 9.62
N HIS A 51 18.60 11.39 9.15
CA HIS A 51 19.88 11.20 8.48
C HIS A 51 20.95 10.69 9.46
N ALA A 52 21.02 11.26 10.66
CA ALA A 52 21.89 10.74 11.72
C ALA A 52 21.53 9.29 12.10
N LEU A 53 20.23 8.96 12.17
CA LEU A 53 19.78 7.59 12.40
C LEU A 53 20.24 6.64 11.27
N ARG A 54 20.17 7.06 10.01
CA ARG A 54 20.64 6.27 8.86
C ARG A 54 22.13 5.95 8.96
N HIS A 55 22.95 6.93 9.33
CA HIS A 55 24.38 6.71 9.59
C HIS A 55 24.61 5.71 10.72
N ALA A 56 23.86 5.79 11.83
CA ALA A 56 23.99 4.86 12.95
C ALA A 56 23.54 3.43 12.60
N LEU A 57 22.60 3.28 11.65
CA LEU A 57 22.08 1.98 11.23
C LEU A 57 23.03 1.23 10.29
N TYR A 58 23.89 1.93 9.54
CA TYR A 58 24.80 1.38 8.53
C TYR A 58 24.16 0.52 7.42
N ILE A 59 22.85 0.35 7.40
CA ILE A 59 22.14 -0.45 6.39
C ILE A 59 21.52 0.40 5.27
N ILE A 60 21.38 1.71 5.48
CA ILE A 60 20.71 2.61 4.55
C ILE A 60 21.75 3.53 3.91
N PRO A 61 22.07 3.37 2.61
CA PRO A 61 23.04 4.23 1.96
C PRO A 61 22.56 5.69 2.00
N CYS A 62 23.50 6.60 2.27
CA CYS A 62 23.36 8.06 2.21
C CYS A 62 24.49 8.61 1.33
N HIS A 63 24.33 9.87 0.88
CA HIS A 63 25.14 10.58 -0.11
C HIS A 63 26.65 10.28 -0.11
#